data_AF-A0A8F1NK17-F1
#
_entry.id   AF-A0A8F1NK17-F1
#
_cell.length_a   1.000
_cell.length_b   1.000
_cell.length_c   1.000
_cell.angle_alpha   90.00
_cell.angle_beta   90.00
_cell.angle_gamma   90.00
#
_symmetry.space_group_name_H-M   'P 1'
#
loop_
_entity.id
_entity.type
_entity.pdbx_description
1 polymer ?
#
loop_
_entity_poly.entity_id
_entity_poly.type
_entity_poly.pdbx_seq_one_letter_code
_entity_poly.pdbx_strand_id
1 'polypeptide(L)' 'EWYRAKIRRNDREAKKADVVYIDYGNSETVPWTRLRPLTQPQFSVQKIRPQATD' A
#
# COMPACT_ATOMS: atom_id res chain seq x y z
N GLU A 1 5.15 8.45 9.29
CA GLU A 1 5.75 7.20 8.78
C GLU A 1 5.07 6.69 7.52
N TRP A 2 5.80 5.90 6.73
CA TRP A 2 5.34 5.32 5.46
C TRP A 2 5.57 3.82 5.44
N TYR A 3 4.62 3.09 4.86
CA TYR A 3 4.65 1.63 4.77
C TYR A 3 4.36 1.17 3.34
N ARG A 4 4.81 -0.04 3.00
CA ARG A 4 4.49 -0.65 1.71
C ARG A 4 3.07 -1.18 1.75
N ALA A 5 2.30 -0.87 0.72
CA ALA A 5 0.92 -1.30 0.62
C ALA A 5 0.54 -1.61 -0.82
N LYS A 6 -0.54 -2.40 -0.97
CA LYS A 6 -1.17 -2.70 -2.26
C LYS A 6 -2.56 -2.09 -2.28
N ILE A 7 -2.90 -1.39 -3.35
CA ILE A 7 -4.27 -0.89 -3.57
C ILE A 7 -5.17 -2.09 -3.88
N ARG A 8 -6.23 -2.27 -3.09
CA ARG A 8 -7.29 -3.26 -3.34
C ARG A 8 -8.47 -2.65 -4.08
N ARG A 9 -8.85 -1.42 -3.71
CA ARG A 9 -9.93 -0.66 -4.35
C ARG A 9 -9.57 0.82 -4.44
N ASN A 10 -10.00 1.48 -5.51
CA ASN A 10 -9.81 2.91 -5.69
C ASN A 10 -11.17 3.60 -5.83
N ASP A 11 -11.44 4.57 -4.96
CA ASP A 11 -12.60 5.45 -5.03
C ASP A 11 -12.16 6.81 -5.56
N ARG A 12 -12.52 7.07 -6.82
CA ARG A 12 -12.13 8.30 -7.53
C ARG A 12 -12.99 9.49 -7.13
N GLU A 13 -14.23 9.28 -6.74
CA GLU A 13 -15.14 10.35 -6.32
C GLU A 13 -14.70 10.88 -4.95
N ALA A 14 -14.47 9.97 -4.00
CA ALA A 14 -14.01 10.33 -2.65
C ALA A 14 -12.50 10.64 -2.58
N LYS A 15 -11.74 10.41 -3.67
CA LYS A 15 -10.26 10.50 -3.73
C LYS A 15 -9.58 9.72 -2.61
N LYS A 16 -10.06 8.49 -2.39
CA LYS A 16 -9.57 7.55 -1.37
C LYS A 16 -9.23 6.21 -2.01
N ALA A 17 -8.42 5.42 -1.33
CA ALA A 17 -8.13 4.04 -1.72
C ALA A 17 -8.16 3.13 -0.50
N ASP A 18 -8.67 1.92 -0.70
CA ASP A 18 -8.53 0.84 0.26
C ASP A 18 -7.20 0.14 0.00
N VAL A 19 -6.35 0.11 1.01
CA VAL A 19 -5.02 -0.47 0.94
C VAL A 19 -4.87 -1.62 1.93
N VAL A 20 -4.06 -2.60 1.55
CA VAL A 20 -3.54 -3.63 2.47
C VAL A 20 -2.07 -3.36 2.66
N TYR A 21 -1.62 -3.24 3.91
CA TYR A 21 -0.21 -3.11 4.24
C TYR A 21 0.45 -4.48 4.13
N ILE A 22 1.30 -4.65 3.11
CA ILE A 22 1.80 -5.97 2.69
C ILE A 22 2.80 -6.59 3.69
N ASP A 23 3.30 -5.79 4.62
CA ASP A 23 4.24 -6.24 5.65
C ASP A 23 3.57 -6.48 7.02
N TYR A 24 2.29 -6.12 7.16
CA TYR A 24 1.57 -6.14 8.45
C TYR A 24 0.20 -6.82 8.38
N GLY A 25 -0.39 -6.97 7.19
CA GLY A 25 -1.65 -7.69 6.97
C GLY A 25 -2.91 -6.85 7.24
N ASN A 26 -2.81 -5.77 8.01
CA ASN A 26 -3.95 -4.89 8.25
C ASN A 26 -4.34 -4.07 6.99
N SER A 27 -5.60 -3.65 6.97
CA SER A 27 -6.17 -2.84 5.89
C SER A 27 -6.61 -1.47 6.40
N GLU A 28 -6.63 -0.48 5.51
CA GLU A 28 -7.08 0.88 5.83
C GLU A 28 -7.63 1.57 4.57
N THR A 29 -8.61 2.46 4.75
CA THR A 29 -9.04 3.41 3.72
C THR A 29 -8.32 4.74 3.93
N VAL A 30 -7.46 5.12 2.98
CA VAL A 30 -6.63 6.33 3.09
C VAL A 30 -6.93 7.33 1.97
N PRO A 31 -6.80 8.65 2.20
CA PRO A 31 -6.86 9.64 1.14
C PRO A 31 -5.66 9.51 0.20
N TRP A 32 -5.82 9.88 -1.07
CA TRP A 32 -4.73 9.82 -2.05
C TRP A 32 -3.50 10.65 -1.68
N THR A 33 -3.68 11.71 -0.88
CA THR A 33 -2.57 12.53 -0.35
C THR A 33 -1.62 11.75 0.56
N ARG A 34 -2.05 10.58 1.05
CA ARG A 34 -1.24 9.64 1.83
C ARG A 34 -0.77 8.44 1.01
N LEU A 35 -0.82 8.52 -0.31
CA LEU A 35 -0.27 7.52 -1.21
C LEU A 35 0.95 8.07 -1.94
N ARG A 36 1.93 7.21 -2.17
CA ARG A 36 3.06 7.49 -3.05
C ARG A 36 3.42 6.24 -3.85
N PRO A 37 3.85 6.38 -5.11
CA PRO A 37 4.35 5.25 -5.89
C PRO A 37 5.54 4.57 -5.19
N LEU A 38 5.58 3.23 -5.21
CA LEU A 38 6.70 2.44 -4.70
C LEU A 38 7.79 2.28 -5.77
N THR A 39 8.47 3.38 -6.10
CA THR A 39 9.48 3.44 -7.20
C THR A 39 10.88 3.01 -6.75
N GLN A 40 11.14 3.04 -5.46
CA GLN A 40 12.45 2.74 -4.87
C GLN A 40 12.76 1.24 -4.92
N PRO A 41 13.78 0.79 -5.68
CA PRO A 41 14.03 -0.63 -5.92
C PRO A 41 14.32 -1.44 -4.64
N GLN A 42 14.93 -0.82 -3.64
CA GLN A 42 15.23 -1.44 -2.34
C GLN A 42 13.97 -1.85 -1.57
N PHE A 43 12.84 -1.21 -1.84
CA PHE A 43 11.56 -1.52 -1.22
C PHE A 43 10.64 -2.35 -2.13
N SER A 44 11.11 -2.74 -3.32
CA SER A 44 10.32 -3.55 -4.25
C SER A 44 9.97 -4.92 -3.66
N VAL A 45 8.82 -5.46 -4.08
CA VAL A 45 8.38 -6.82 -3.69
C VAL A 45 9.30 -7.91 -4.23
N GLN A 46 10.09 -7.62 -5.27
CA GLN A 46 11.11 -8.50 -5.83
C GLN A 46 12.34 -8.58 -4.93
N LYS A 47 12.77 -7.44 -4.37
CA LYS A 47 13.92 -7.37 -3.47
C LYS A 47 13.58 -7.87 -2.06
N ILE A 48 12.42 -7.48 -1.55
CA ILE A 48 11.94 -7.85 -0.21
C ILE A 48 10.50 -8.35 -0.37
N ARG A 49 10.28 -9.65 -0.14
CA ARG A 49 8.94 -10.25 -0.19
C ARG A 49 8.02 -9.61 0.86
N PRO A 50 6.68 -9.60 0.63
CA PRO A 50 5.70 -9.27 1.66
C PRO A 50 5.94 -10.12 2.92
N GLN A 51 5.83 -9.49 4.10
CA GLN A 51 6.04 -10.18 5.38
C GLN A 51 4.73 -10.67 6.01
N ALA A 52 3.59 -10.10 5.62
CA ALA A 52 2.30 -10.64 6.00
C ALA A 52 1.87 -11.72 5.00
N THR A 53 1.27 -12.78 5.53
CA THR A 53 0.54 -13.78 4.76
C THR A 53 -0.93 -13.39 4.75
N ASP A 54 -1.57 -13.48 3.57
CA ASP A 54 -3.03 -13.29 3.42
C ASP A 54 -3.78 -14.48 4.06
#